data_AF-A0A8J4PMY3-F1
#
_entry.id   AF-A0A8J4PMY3-F1
#
_cell.length_a   1.000
_cell.length_b   1.000
_cell.length_c   1.000
_cell.angle_alpha   90.00
_cell.angle_beta   90.00
_cell.angle_gamma   90.00
#
_symmetry.space_group_name_H-M   'P 1'
#
loop_
_entity.id
_entity.type
_entity.pdbx_description
1 polymer ?
#
loop_
_entity_poly.entity_id
_entity_poly.type
_entity_poly.pdbx_seq_one_letter_code
_entity_poly.pdbx_strand_id
1 'polypeptide(L)'
;MDTTEETIAKVETDKASVEQTENVGLGQVVIEDSMKSEFDDVIEKDVLKWVKDQLNKEKKRITSMGSKSIAVDVKNTGIVKEEEPVRIINRLELNTNFNFDRVGQILISDSVEVPMKKGFRYINVLLFSNNPVPLIVPYVYQESPENTLTEWLFINNQFARSRHTIKEFSAV
;
A
#
# COMPACT_ATOMS: atom_id res chain seq x y z
N MET A 1 49.20 48.94 -37.99
CA MET A 1 49.21 47.93 -39.07
C MET A 1 49.49 46.64 -38.36
N ASP A 2 48.62 45.65 -38.26
CA ASP A 2 47.64 45.18 -39.23
C ASP A 2 46.49 44.48 -38.49
N THR A 3 45.32 44.47 -39.13
CA THR A 3 44.05 43.88 -38.69
C THR A 3 44.05 42.34 -38.77
N THR A 4 43.32 41.67 -37.88
CA THR A 4 42.37 40.60 -38.26
C THR A 4 41.48 40.19 -37.09
N GLU A 5 40.19 40.11 -37.39
CA GLU A 5 39.10 39.57 -36.58
C GLU A 5 39.21 38.05 -36.48
N GLU A 6 38.76 37.46 -35.37
CA GLU A 6 37.96 36.23 -35.45
C GLU A 6 37.04 36.11 -34.24
N THR A 7 35.75 36.02 -34.54
CA THR A 7 34.63 35.93 -33.60
C THR A 7 34.14 34.49 -33.59
N ILE A 8 34.23 33.74 -32.49
CA ILE A 8 33.41 32.51 -32.32
C ILE A 8 32.96 32.31 -30.85
N ALA A 9 31.65 32.46 -30.70
CA ALA A 9 30.67 31.75 -29.87
C ALA A 9 30.88 31.48 -28.36
N LYS A 10 29.86 31.96 -27.64
CA LYS A 10 29.43 31.61 -26.28
C LYS A 10 29.30 30.08 -26.10
N VAL A 11 29.74 29.58 -24.95
CA VAL A 11 29.22 28.35 -24.35
C VAL A 11 28.66 28.72 -22.99
N GLU A 12 27.32 28.73 -22.91
CA GLU A 12 26.56 28.80 -21.68
C GLU A 12 26.91 27.60 -20.79
N THR A 13 27.49 27.89 -19.62
CA THR A 13 27.51 26.95 -18.50
C THR A 13 26.12 26.93 -17.87
N ASP A 14 25.26 26.04 -18.37
CA ASP A 14 24.08 25.60 -17.63
C ASP A 14 24.53 24.72 -16.47
N LYS A 15 24.58 25.31 -15.27
CA LYS A 15 24.58 24.57 -14.02
C LYS A 15 23.21 23.93 -13.87
N ALA A 16 23.08 22.70 -14.34
CA ALA A 16 21.96 21.83 -14.01
C ALA A 16 21.82 21.75 -12.49
N SER A 17 20.72 22.29 -11.98
CA SER A 17 20.26 22.11 -10.62
C SER A 17 20.07 20.62 -10.37
N VAL A 18 20.76 20.11 -9.35
CA VAL A 18 20.52 18.79 -8.78
C VAL A 18 19.12 18.80 -8.18
N GLU A 19 18.13 18.35 -8.95
CA GLU A 19 16.82 18.02 -8.39
C GLU A 19 17.00 16.83 -7.46
N GLN A 20 16.75 17.10 -6.18
CA GLN A 20 16.61 16.08 -5.17
C GLN A 20 15.44 15.19 -5.58
N THR A 21 15.72 13.96 -5.99
CA THR A 21 14.70 12.93 -6.12
C THR A 21 14.05 12.72 -4.76
N GLU A 22 12.89 13.33 -4.56
CA GLU A 22 12.01 13.05 -3.43
C GLU A 22 11.69 11.55 -3.44
N ASN A 23 11.99 10.88 -2.32
CA ASN A 23 11.53 9.53 -2.05
C ASN A 23 9.98 9.55 -2.00
N VAL A 24 9.33 9.17 -3.09
CA VAL A 24 7.87 9.09 -3.15
C VAL A 24 7.40 7.82 -2.43
N GLY A 25 7.00 7.96 -1.17
CA GLY A 25 6.43 6.90 -0.34
C GLY A 25 4.90 6.98 -0.22
N LEU A 26 4.25 5.82 -0.22
CA LEU A 26 2.83 5.53 0.09
C LEU A 26 1.75 6.39 -0.59
N GLY A 27 1.07 5.79 -1.58
CA GLY A 27 -0.33 6.14 -1.90
C GLY A 27 -0.60 6.86 -3.21
N GLN A 28 0.20 6.70 -4.26
CA GLN A 28 -0.20 7.19 -5.58
C GLN A 28 -1.26 6.27 -6.18
N VAL A 29 -2.52 6.59 -5.92
CA VAL A 29 -3.65 6.02 -6.65
C VAL A 29 -3.67 6.70 -8.02
N VAL A 30 -3.34 5.97 -9.09
CA VAL A 30 -3.58 6.44 -10.46
C VAL A 30 -5.07 6.29 -10.71
N ILE A 31 -5.83 7.36 -10.46
CA ILE A 31 -7.23 7.46 -10.85
C ILE A 31 -7.26 8.22 -12.16
N GLU A 32 -8.00 7.73 -13.15
CA GLU A 32 -8.29 8.50 -14.36
C GLU A 32 -8.98 9.81 -13.95
N ASP A 33 -8.32 10.95 -14.22
CA ASP A 33 -8.65 12.32 -13.77
C ASP A 33 -10.09 12.80 -14.08
N SER A 34 -10.87 12.04 -14.83
CA SER A 34 -12.08 12.56 -15.48
C SER A 34 -13.27 12.83 -14.56
N MET A 35 -13.31 12.37 -13.29
CA MET A 35 -14.47 12.57 -12.40
C MET A 35 -14.17 12.68 -10.89
N LYS A 36 -12.93 12.97 -10.47
CA LYS A 36 -12.62 13.10 -9.04
C LYS A 36 -12.80 14.54 -8.56
N SER A 37 -13.64 14.76 -7.54
CA SER A 37 -13.82 16.11 -6.98
C SER A 37 -12.67 16.45 -6.02
N GLU A 38 -12.29 17.72 -5.91
CA GLU A 38 -11.28 18.17 -4.93
C GLU A 38 -11.64 17.75 -3.49
N PHE A 39 -12.93 17.60 -3.19
CA PHE A 39 -13.45 17.11 -1.92
C PHE A 39 -13.08 15.64 -1.65
N ASP A 40 -13.12 14.79 -2.67
CA ASP A 40 -12.72 13.39 -2.57
C ASP A 40 -11.21 13.26 -2.30
N ASP A 41 -10.39 14.15 -2.86
CA ASP A 41 -8.95 14.17 -2.60
C ASP A 41 -8.60 14.53 -1.16
N VAL A 42 -9.36 15.44 -0.54
CA VAL A 42 -9.19 15.78 0.88
C VAL A 42 -9.54 14.58 1.76
N ILE A 43 -10.66 13.91 1.48
CA ILE A 43 -11.07 12.72 2.23
C ILE A 43 -10.00 11.63 2.13
N GLU A 44 -9.47 11.35 0.92
CA GLU A 44 -8.44 10.33 0.76
C GLU A 44 -7.15 10.67 1.52
N LYS A 45 -6.73 11.94 1.54
CA LYS A 45 -5.57 12.38 2.34
C LYS A 45 -5.79 12.17 3.83
N ASP A 46 -6.98 12.48 4.35
CA ASP A 46 -7.33 12.30 5.76
C ASP A 46 -7.41 10.81 6.13
N VAL A 47 -7.98 9.97 5.26
CA VAL A 47 -7.97 8.51 5.40
C VAL A 47 -6.53 8.01 5.48
N LEU A 48 -5.66 8.41 4.54
CA LEU A 48 -4.26 7.97 4.51
C LEU A 48 -3.51 8.37 5.79
N LYS A 49 -3.73 9.59 6.29
CA LYS A 49 -3.15 10.04 7.55
C LYS A 49 -3.64 9.19 8.72
N TRP A 50 -4.96 8.97 8.81
CA TRP A 50 -5.55 8.16 9.88
C TRP A 50 -5.05 6.71 9.84
N VAL A 51 -4.96 6.10 8.66
CA VAL A 51 -4.43 4.74 8.45
C VAL A 51 -2.98 4.63 8.94
N LYS A 52 -2.14 5.61 8.59
CA LYS A 52 -0.75 5.68 9.08
C LYS A 52 -0.71 5.77 10.61
N ASP A 53 -1.59 6.58 11.21
CA ASP A 53 -1.70 6.72 12.67
C ASP A 53 -2.12 5.39 13.33
N GLN A 54 -3.07 4.65 12.76
CA GLN A 54 -3.49 3.33 13.28
C GLN A 54 -2.38 2.28 13.15
N LEU A 55 -1.71 2.21 11.99
CA LEU A 55 -0.59 1.29 11.78
C LEU A 55 0.54 1.57 12.79
N ASN A 56 0.87 2.83 13.03
CA ASN A 56 1.91 3.22 13.97
C ASN A 56 1.56 2.86 15.42
N LYS A 57 0.28 3.00 15.81
CA LYS A 57 -0.19 2.53 17.13
C LYS A 57 0.01 1.03 17.28
N GLU A 58 -0.37 0.25 16.26
CA GLU A 58 -0.24 -1.20 16.31
C GLU A 58 1.22 -1.65 16.34
N LYS A 59 2.09 -1.03 15.53
CA LYS A 59 3.54 -1.29 15.59
C LYS A 59 4.14 -0.98 16.96
N LYS A 60 3.74 0.12 17.59
CA LYS A 60 4.17 0.47 18.96
C LYS A 60 3.71 -0.60 19.95
N ARG A 61 2.46 -1.08 19.84
CA ARG A 61 1.92 -2.16 20.68
C ARG A 61 2.74 -3.45 20.52
N ILE A 62 2.95 -3.92 19.29
CA ILE A 62 3.77 -5.10 18.97
C ILE A 62 5.19 -4.97 19.57
N THR A 63 5.80 -3.80 19.41
CA THR A 63 7.15 -3.51 19.94
C THR A 63 7.17 -3.54 21.46
N SER A 64 6.16 -2.97 22.12
CA SER A 64 6.05 -2.97 23.58
C SER A 64 5.90 -4.37 24.18
N MET A 65 5.39 -5.32 23.40
CA MET A 65 5.30 -6.74 23.76
C MET A 65 6.58 -7.53 23.45
N GLY A 66 7.68 -6.86 23.07
CA GLY A 66 8.95 -7.50 22.74
C GLY A 66 9.02 -8.14 21.35
N SER A 67 7.99 -7.96 20.52
CA SER A 67 7.93 -8.47 19.15
C SER A 67 8.33 -7.40 18.14
N LYS A 68 8.52 -7.80 16.88
CA LYS A 68 8.85 -6.88 15.77
C LYS A 68 7.95 -7.15 14.58
N SER A 69 7.74 -6.14 13.75
CA SER A 69 7.09 -6.28 12.44
C SER A 69 7.68 -5.27 11.44
N ILE A 70 7.66 -5.64 10.16
CA ILE A 70 8.11 -4.77 9.07
C ILE A 70 6.86 -4.22 8.38
N ALA A 71 6.68 -2.90 8.44
CA ALA A 71 5.60 -2.25 7.70
C ALA A 71 5.89 -2.33 6.20
N VAL A 72 4.88 -2.73 5.43
CA VAL A 72 4.96 -2.69 3.97
C VAL A 72 3.99 -1.64 3.46
N ASP A 73 4.52 -0.78 2.60
CA ASP A 73 3.77 0.29 1.97
C ASP A 73 2.76 -0.27 0.97
N VAL A 74 1.52 0.19 1.05
CA VAL A 74 0.44 -0.17 0.12
C VAL A 74 0.42 0.81 -1.04
N LYS A 75 0.55 0.28 -2.26
CA LYS A 75 0.39 1.06 -3.50
C LYS A 75 -1.07 1.20 -3.87
N ASN A 76 -1.79 0.08 -3.82
CA ASN A 76 -3.17 0.00 -4.22
C ASN A 76 -3.89 -1.11 -3.43
N THR A 77 -5.18 -0.90 -3.21
CA THR A 77 -6.06 -1.84 -2.53
C THR A 77 -7.36 -1.96 -3.31
N GLY A 78 -7.98 -3.14 -3.30
CA GLY A 78 -9.28 -3.32 -3.93
C GLY A 78 -9.94 -4.62 -3.55
N ILE A 79 -11.14 -4.80 -4.09
CA ILE A 79 -11.90 -6.03 -4.00
C ILE A 79 -12.08 -6.55 -5.43
N VAL A 80 -11.76 -7.83 -5.65
CA VAL A 80 -12.02 -8.52 -6.91
C VAL A 80 -13.17 -9.48 -6.68
N LYS A 81 -14.19 -9.42 -7.54
CA LYS A 81 -15.32 -10.36 -7.55
C LYS A 81 -15.14 -11.32 -8.71
N GLU A 82 -14.92 -12.60 -8.42
CA GLU A 82 -15.01 -13.68 -9.40
C GLU A 82 -16.46 -14.18 -9.42
N GLU A 83 -17.01 -14.50 -10.60
CA GLU A 83 -18.45 -14.82 -10.75
C GLU A 83 -18.75 -16.32 -10.57
N GLU A 84 -17.84 -17.22 -10.92
CA GLU A 84 -18.09 -18.67 -10.88
C GLU A 84 -16.86 -19.49 -10.38
N PRO A 85 -16.89 -20.05 -9.15
CA PRO A 85 -17.85 -19.74 -8.08
C PRO A 85 -17.69 -18.28 -7.61
N VAL A 86 -18.75 -17.70 -7.05
CA VAL A 86 -18.69 -16.33 -6.50
C VAL A 86 -17.63 -16.27 -5.41
N ARG A 87 -16.59 -15.47 -5.61
CA ARG A 87 -15.53 -15.23 -4.62
C ARG A 87 -15.21 -13.76 -4.53
N ILE A 88 -15.16 -13.25 -3.30
CA ILE A 88 -14.75 -11.89 -2.98
C ILE A 88 -13.31 -11.94 -2.49
N ILE A 89 -12.39 -11.38 -3.27
CA ILE A 89 -10.95 -11.45 -3.02
C ILE A 89 -10.43 -10.07 -2.62
N ASN A 90 -9.76 -10.02 -1.48
CA ASN A 90 -9.10 -8.82 -0.97
C ASN A 90 -7.75 -8.67 -1.67
N ARG A 91 -7.63 -7.64 -2.51
CA ARG A 91 -6.44 -7.41 -3.34
C ARG A 91 -5.57 -6.31 -2.74
N LEU A 92 -4.28 -6.60 -2.61
CA LEU A 92 -3.25 -5.68 -2.12
C LEU A 92 -2.06 -5.65 -3.06
N GLU A 93 -1.78 -4.48 -3.63
CA GLU A 93 -0.51 -4.20 -4.31
C GLU A 93 0.44 -3.53 -3.33
N LEU A 94 1.61 -4.12 -3.14
CA LEU A 94 2.53 -3.79 -2.07
C LEU A 94 3.87 -3.35 -2.63
N ASN A 95 4.42 -2.27 -2.09
CA ASN A 95 5.72 -1.74 -2.48
C ASN A 95 6.85 -2.57 -1.84
N THR A 96 7.05 -3.77 -2.36
CA THR A 96 8.09 -4.69 -1.90
C THR A 96 8.47 -5.65 -3.02
N ASN A 97 9.66 -6.23 -2.90
CA ASN A 97 10.13 -7.34 -3.76
C ASN A 97 9.91 -8.71 -3.09
N PHE A 98 9.24 -8.75 -1.94
CA PHE A 98 8.98 -9.98 -1.21
C PHE A 98 8.17 -10.97 -2.07
N ASN A 99 8.53 -12.25 -2.00
CA ASN A 99 7.76 -13.32 -2.64
C ASN A 99 6.64 -13.77 -1.68
N PHE A 100 5.41 -13.39 -2.01
CA PHE A 100 4.23 -13.71 -1.19
C PHE A 100 3.83 -15.19 -1.20
N ASP A 101 4.30 -16.02 -2.14
CA ASP A 101 4.08 -17.47 -2.09
C ASP A 101 4.70 -18.12 -0.83
N ARG A 102 5.63 -17.41 -0.17
CA ARG A 102 6.26 -17.84 1.08
C ARG A 102 5.43 -17.54 2.32
N VAL A 103 4.30 -16.84 2.20
CA VAL A 103 3.39 -16.59 3.33
C VAL A 103 2.66 -17.88 3.66
N GLY A 104 2.92 -18.41 4.85
CA GLY A 104 2.27 -19.62 5.36
C GLY A 104 1.04 -19.31 6.21
N GLN A 105 0.96 -18.12 6.80
CA GLN A 105 -0.15 -17.72 7.66
C GLN A 105 -0.41 -16.23 7.55
N ILE A 106 -1.70 -15.89 7.55
CA ILE A 106 -2.19 -14.50 7.58
C ILE A 106 -3.04 -14.37 8.84
N LEU A 107 -2.78 -13.35 9.64
CA LEU A 107 -3.64 -12.95 10.75
C LEU A 107 -4.16 -11.54 10.48
N ILE A 108 -5.42 -11.32 10.82
CA ILE A 108 -6.07 -10.02 10.68
C ILE A 108 -6.49 -9.51 12.06
N SER A 109 -6.40 -8.20 12.27
CA SER A 109 -6.98 -7.58 13.45
C SER A 109 -8.50 -7.51 13.36
N ASP A 110 -9.14 -7.21 14.48
CA ASP A 110 -10.54 -6.77 14.48
C ASP A 110 -10.73 -5.56 13.55
N SER A 111 -11.92 -5.49 12.96
CA SER A 111 -12.27 -4.50 11.96
C SER A 111 -12.82 -3.22 12.59
N VAL A 112 -12.24 -2.08 12.22
CA VAL A 112 -12.58 -0.75 12.76
C VAL A 112 -13.14 0.13 11.65
N GLU A 113 -14.19 0.90 11.93
CA GLU A 113 -14.75 1.84 10.96
C GLU A 113 -13.78 2.98 10.63
N VAL A 114 -13.73 3.38 9.36
CA VAL A 114 -12.95 4.53 8.90
C VAL A 114 -13.76 5.81 9.15
N PRO A 115 -13.35 6.69 10.09
CA PRO A 115 -14.23 7.77 10.56
C PRO A 115 -14.68 8.78 9.49
N MET A 116 -13.83 8.98 8.48
CA MET A 116 -14.04 9.93 7.39
C MET A 116 -14.59 9.28 6.11
N LYS A 117 -14.79 7.96 6.08
CA LYS A 117 -15.25 7.24 4.89
C LYS A 117 -16.29 6.18 5.25
N LYS A 118 -17.57 6.58 5.23
CA LYS A 118 -18.70 5.74 5.64
C LYS A 118 -18.76 4.44 4.81
N GLY A 119 -19.04 3.33 5.49
CA GLY A 119 -19.11 2.01 4.86
C GLY A 119 -17.76 1.41 4.51
N PHE A 120 -16.65 2.06 4.89
CA PHE A 120 -15.31 1.49 4.79
C PHE A 120 -14.81 1.12 6.18
N ARG A 121 -14.05 0.03 6.23
CA ARG A 121 -13.42 -0.48 7.43
C ARG A 121 -11.93 -0.67 7.22
N TYR A 122 -11.22 -0.75 8.33
CA TYR A 122 -9.78 -0.88 8.42
C TYR A 122 -9.40 -2.08 9.28
N ILE A 123 -8.37 -2.81 8.83
CA ILE A 123 -7.68 -3.85 9.58
C ILE A 123 -6.17 -3.75 9.39
N ASN A 124 -5.42 -4.31 10.34
CA ASN A 124 -4.02 -4.68 10.14
C ASN A 124 -3.94 -6.13 9.69
N VAL A 125 -3.18 -6.37 8.62
CA VAL A 125 -2.90 -7.71 8.09
C VAL A 125 -1.45 -8.06 8.42
N LEU A 126 -1.25 -9.12 9.20
CA LEU A 126 0.05 -9.69 9.50
C LEU A 126 0.32 -10.89 8.60
N LEU A 127 1.46 -10.86 7.90
CA LEU A 127 1.89 -11.92 6.99
C LEU A 127 3.09 -12.64 7.60
N PHE A 128 2.89 -13.90 7.96
CA PHE A 128 3.91 -14.77 8.52
C PHE A 128 4.47 -15.68 7.42
N SER A 129 5.79 -15.73 7.35
CA SER A 129 6.54 -16.62 6.47
C SER A 129 7.57 -17.35 7.30
N ASN A 130 8.48 -18.10 6.66
CA ASN A 130 9.60 -18.74 7.35
C ASN A 130 10.60 -17.73 7.97
N ASN A 131 10.40 -16.42 7.77
CA ASN A 131 11.17 -15.38 8.44
C ASN A 131 10.64 -15.10 9.85
N PRO A 132 11.52 -14.82 10.82
CA PRO A 132 11.13 -14.60 12.22
C PRO A 132 10.38 -13.27 12.46
N VAL A 133 10.44 -12.32 11.51
CA VAL A 133 9.78 -11.02 11.63
C VAL A 133 8.64 -10.95 10.60
N PRO A 134 7.37 -10.88 11.02
CA PRO A 134 6.24 -10.77 10.11
C PRO A 134 6.20 -9.42 9.40
N LEU A 135 5.56 -9.40 8.24
CA LEU A 135 5.17 -8.16 7.57
C LEU A 135 3.84 -7.68 8.16
N ILE A 136 3.67 -6.38 8.31
CA ILE A 136 2.40 -5.76 8.70
C ILE A 136 1.95 -4.80 7.60
N VAL A 137 0.69 -4.92 7.20
CA VAL A 137 0.09 -4.17 6.10
C VAL A 137 -1.24 -3.58 6.55
N PRO A 138 -1.47 -2.27 6.39
CA PRO A 138 -2.79 -1.69 6.59
C PRO A 138 -3.72 -2.05 5.42
N TYR A 139 -4.97 -2.40 5.69
CA TYR A 139 -5.96 -2.65 4.64
C TYR A 139 -7.24 -1.89 4.92
N VAL A 140 -7.69 -1.11 3.94
CA VAL A 140 -8.99 -0.43 3.94
C VAL A 140 -9.85 -1.04 2.86
N TYR A 141 -11.09 -1.40 3.22
CA TYR A 141 -12.02 -2.07 2.33
C TYR A 141 -13.44 -1.57 2.55
N GLN A 142 -14.26 -1.68 1.50
CA GLN A 142 -15.69 -1.43 1.62
C GLN A 142 -16.35 -2.62 2.31
N GLU A 143 -17.10 -2.35 3.38
CA GLU A 143 -17.85 -3.35 4.11
C GLU A 143 -18.92 -3.97 3.22
N SER A 144 -18.96 -5.31 3.21
CA SER A 144 -19.96 -6.08 2.49
C SER A 144 -20.19 -7.40 3.23
N PRO A 145 -21.44 -7.86 3.35
CA PRO A 145 -21.73 -9.17 3.94
C PRO A 145 -21.15 -10.34 3.13
N GLU A 146 -20.81 -10.11 1.85
CA GLU A 146 -20.18 -11.12 0.98
C GLU A 146 -18.66 -11.24 1.24
N ASN A 147 -18.03 -10.22 1.84
CA ASN A 147 -16.58 -10.22 2.08
C ASN A 147 -16.27 -10.76 3.48
N THR A 148 -15.93 -12.04 3.54
CA THR A 148 -15.53 -12.74 4.78
C THR A 148 -14.07 -12.52 5.15
N LEU A 149 -13.31 -11.72 4.38
CA LEU A 149 -11.87 -11.53 4.54
C LEU A 149 -11.04 -12.82 4.45
N THR A 150 -11.58 -13.88 3.84
CA THR A 150 -10.90 -15.18 3.75
C THR A 150 -10.02 -15.35 2.52
N GLU A 151 -10.32 -14.64 1.43
CA GLU A 151 -9.58 -14.73 0.17
C GLU A 151 -8.71 -13.48 -0.01
N TRP A 152 -7.43 -13.70 -0.34
CA TRP A 152 -6.43 -12.66 -0.48
C TRP A 152 -5.62 -12.82 -1.77
N LEU A 153 -5.31 -11.69 -2.40
CA LEU A 153 -4.43 -11.59 -3.56
C LEU A 153 -3.37 -10.52 -3.29
N PHE A 154 -2.12 -10.94 -3.08
CA PHE A 154 -0.99 -10.03 -2.93
C PHE A 154 -0.24 -9.89 -4.24
N ILE A 155 0.20 -8.66 -4.54
CA ILE A 155 0.96 -8.33 -5.73
C ILE A 155 2.18 -7.52 -5.29
N ASN A 156 3.37 -7.91 -5.75
CA ASN A 156 4.63 -7.24 -5.44
C ASN A 156 5.10 -6.32 -6.58
N ASN A 157 6.27 -5.69 -6.44
CA ASN A 157 6.84 -4.77 -7.43
C ASN A 157 7.23 -5.43 -8.76
N GLN A 158 7.37 -6.76 -8.80
CA GLN A 158 7.57 -7.54 -10.02
C GLN A 158 6.26 -7.96 -10.68
N PHE A 159 5.12 -7.46 -10.20
CA PHE A 159 3.78 -7.89 -10.60
C PHE A 159 3.51 -9.38 -10.34
N ALA A 160 4.34 -10.05 -9.52
CA ALA A 160 4.10 -11.43 -9.12
C ALA A 160 2.85 -11.47 -8.23
N ARG A 161 1.95 -12.41 -8.54
CA ARG A 161 0.66 -12.57 -7.88
C ARG A 161 0.69 -13.81 -7.00
N SER A 162 0.32 -13.65 -5.73
CA SER A 162 0.15 -14.77 -4.80
C SER A 162 -1.27 -14.77 -4.24
N ARG A 163 -1.96 -15.91 -4.36
CA ARG A 163 -3.32 -16.09 -3.85
C ARG A 163 -3.27 -16.91 -2.56
N HIS A 164 -3.99 -16.44 -1.55
CA HIS A 164 -4.10 -17.12 -0.26
C HIS A 164 -5.55 -17.24 0.16
N THR A 165 -5.85 -18.35 0.81
CA THR A 165 -7.12 -18.59 1.50
C THR A 165 -6.80 -18.79 2.98
N ILE A 166 -7.37 -17.95 3.85
CA ILE A 166 -7.37 -18.21 5.28
C ILE A 166 -8.63 -18.99 5.66
N LYS A 167 -8.45 -19.97 6.53
CA LYS A 167 -9.57 -20.63 7.20
C LYS A 167 -9.85 -19.84 8.47
N GLU A 168 -11.10 -19.51 8.69
CA GLU A 168 -11.54 -18.94 9.97
C GLU A 168 -11.16 -19.93 11.10
N PHE A 169 -10.64 -19.39 12.20
CA PHE A 169 -10.36 -20.21 13.38
C PHE A 169 -11.68 -20.50 14.08
N SER A 170 -12.25 -21.69 13.87
CA SER A 170 -13.30 -22.20 14.73
C SER A 170 -12.65 -22.77 15.99
N ALA A 171 -12.86 -22.15 17.15
CA ALA A 171 -12.51 -22.79 18.42
C ALA A 171 -13.30 -24.11 18.50
N VAL A 172 -12.56 -25.23 18.61
CA VAL A 172 -13.14 -26.56 18.87
C VAL A 172 -13.46 -26.68 20.35
#